data_AF-A0A348WGM2-F1
#
_entry.id   AF-A0A348WGM2-F1
#
_cell.length_a   1.000
_cell.length_b   1.000
_cell.length_c   1.000
_cell.angle_alpha   90.00
_cell.angle_beta   90.00
_cell.angle_gamma   90.00
#
_symmetry.space_group_name_H-M   'P 1'
#
loop_
_entity.id
_entity.type
_entity.pdbx_description
1 polymer ?
#
loop_
_entity_poly.entity_id
_entity_poly.type
_entity_poly.pdbx_seq_one_letter_code
_entity_poly.pdbx_strand_id
1 'polypeptide(L)'
;PRVSGAIGIAALDPDAEGAAADHQFTALLQGDMRPLFAPEFHAFFGETAKLDIAGIKHADKRLTLDRLMIDAAAVQLDGNLRLDADGWPQSFALTGRLGNAGDTPEAVRLPGSGPVTTLQRATLTADFDAASSENWRAAVTLKGLDRPDLSLADAEITGTGKITRDGSLEQVTADLALALSGLALSDPALAQAAGDSLSGTAALTWQPKLPVTVTDFDLRAGDVAVTGYGSIDGLASGYPVAGHARLIAPDFSRFAALADRPLTGRLEADLAASAKLLGGVFDIALVANTDGLGIGDSRADPLIAPPSRVLVDMYRTQHGTVLDQLRIENEVLSARAEGALDAEAGEIAVT
;
A
#
# COMPACT_ATOMS: atom_id res chain seq x y z
N PRO A 1 18.50 -15.30 33.95
CA PRO A 1 19.26 -14.31 33.13
C PRO A 1 18.27 -13.43 32.36
N ARG A 2 18.27 -12.10 32.56
CA ARG A 2 17.19 -11.23 32.06
C ARG A 2 17.24 -11.10 30.53
N VAL A 3 18.37 -10.70 29.97
CA VAL A 3 18.72 -10.89 28.55
C VAL A 3 20.23 -11.02 28.54
N SER A 4 20.79 -11.90 27.71
CA SER A 4 22.24 -12.11 27.58
C SER A 4 22.62 -12.11 26.12
N GLY A 5 23.80 -11.64 25.80
CA GLY A 5 24.22 -11.59 24.42
C GLY A 5 25.51 -10.83 24.21
N ALA A 6 25.95 -10.81 22.97
CA ALA A 6 27.11 -10.06 22.51
C ALA A 6 26.74 -9.29 21.25
N ILE A 7 27.18 -8.04 21.18
CA ILE A 7 27.14 -7.22 19.97
C ILE A 7 28.59 -6.86 19.67
N GLY A 8 29.02 -7.11 18.44
CA GLY A 8 30.39 -6.90 18.02
C GLY A 8 30.44 -6.19 16.69
N ILE A 9 31.38 -5.25 16.56
CA ILE A 9 31.82 -4.73 15.27
C ILE A 9 33.34 -4.85 15.28
N ALA A 10 33.90 -5.48 14.24
CA ALA A 10 35.33 -5.67 14.09
C ALA A 10 35.75 -5.34 12.67
N ALA A 11 36.87 -4.62 12.52
CA ALA A 11 37.52 -4.49 11.23
C ALA A 11 38.12 -5.85 10.82
N LEU A 12 37.90 -6.25 9.57
CA LEU A 12 38.60 -7.36 8.93
C LEU A 12 39.88 -6.80 8.33
N ASP A 13 41.01 -7.39 8.70
CA ASP A 13 42.36 -6.98 8.29
C ASP A 13 42.76 -5.54 8.66
N PRO A 14 42.86 -5.23 9.98
CA PRO A 14 43.13 -3.87 10.47
C PRO A 14 44.54 -3.33 10.16
N ASP A 15 45.46 -4.19 9.71
CA ASP A 15 46.88 -3.87 9.49
C ASP A 15 47.19 -3.48 8.03
N ALA A 16 46.17 -3.45 7.15
CA ALA A 16 46.31 -2.99 5.77
C ALA A 16 46.46 -1.45 5.72
N GLU A 17 47.71 -0.97 5.70
CA GLU A 17 48.03 0.47 5.59
C GLU A 17 47.34 1.12 4.37
N GLY A 18 46.44 2.08 4.63
CA GLY A 18 45.88 3.00 3.63
C GLY A 18 44.59 2.56 2.92
N ALA A 19 44.06 1.36 3.18
CA ALA A 19 42.77 0.92 2.66
C ALA A 19 41.65 1.12 3.69
N ALA A 20 40.45 1.51 3.24
CA ALA A 20 39.26 1.36 4.08
C ALA A 20 39.06 -0.14 4.36
N ALA A 21 38.79 -0.49 5.62
CA ALA A 21 38.64 -1.88 6.04
C ALA A 21 37.19 -2.36 5.88
N ASP A 22 37.03 -3.65 5.61
CA ASP A 22 35.74 -4.33 5.75
C ASP A 22 35.39 -4.40 7.24
N HIS A 23 34.11 -4.27 7.58
CA HIS A 23 33.63 -4.34 8.95
C HIS A 23 32.66 -5.50 9.12
N GLN A 24 33.07 -6.51 9.87
CA GLN A 24 32.16 -7.55 10.33
C GLN A 24 31.31 -7.01 11.47
N PHE A 25 30.02 -7.31 11.45
CA PHE A 25 29.10 -7.04 12.55
C PHE A 25 28.37 -8.32 12.97
N THR A 26 28.15 -8.45 14.27
CA THR A 26 27.35 -9.53 14.87
C THR A 26 26.47 -8.98 15.98
N ALA A 27 25.28 -9.55 16.10
CA ALA A 27 24.42 -9.35 17.26
C ALA A 27 23.76 -10.67 17.62
N LEU A 28 24.18 -11.27 18.72
CA LEU A 28 23.57 -12.47 19.29
C LEU A 28 22.95 -12.08 20.63
N LEU A 29 21.63 -11.98 20.68
CA LEU A 29 20.88 -11.71 21.90
C LEU A 29 19.95 -12.88 22.19
N GLN A 30 19.89 -13.33 23.44
CA GLN A 30 18.99 -14.39 23.87
C GLN A 30 18.54 -14.17 25.33
N GLY A 31 17.28 -14.50 25.61
CA GLY A 31 16.76 -14.50 26.98
C GLY A 31 15.28 -14.19 27.07
N ASP A 32 14.82 -13.92 28.28
CA ASP A 32 13.42 -13.62 28.57
C ASP A 32 13.15 -12.14 28.35
N MET A 33 12.47 -11.81 27.24
CA MET A 33 12.15 -10.43 26.89
C MET A 33 10.92 -9.91 27.65
N ARG A 34 10.10 -10.79 28.27
CA ARG A 34 8.85 -10.41 28.96
C ARG A 34 9.02 -9.27 29.96
N PRO A 35 10.08 -9.20 30.79
CA PRO A 35 10.26 -8.10 31.74
C PRO A 35 10.48 -6.73 31.11
N LEU A 36 10.82 -6.66 29.82
CA LEU A 36 11.04 -5.41 29.07
C LEU A 36 9.75 -4.90 28.40
N PHE A 37 8.69 -5.71 28.41
CA PHE A 37 7.43 -5.41 27.73
C PHE A 37 6.24 -5.55 28.67
N ALA A 38 5.16 -4.85 28.33
CA ALA A 38 3.90 -4.96 29.05
C ALA A 38 3.33 -6.41 28.98
N PRO A 39 2.60 -6.88 30.01
CA PRO A 39 2.14 -8.28 30.13
C PRO A 39 1.42 -8.84 28.90
N GLU A 40 0.64 -8.00 28.23
CA GLU A 40 -0.05 -8.33 26.97
C GLU A 40 0.84 -8.83 25.82
N PHE A 41 2.14 -8.49 25.82
CA PHE A 41 3.08 -8.90 24.77
C PHE A 41 3.84 -10.17 25.16
N HIS A 42 3.63 -10.70 26.36
CA HIS A 42 4.41 -11.85 26.84
C HIS A 42 4.19 -13.11 26.01
N ALA A 43 2.99 -13.32 25.50
CA ALA A 43 2.68 -14.41 24.58
C ALA A 43 3.43 -14.30 23.24
N PHE A 44 3.73 -13.09 22.78
CA PHE A 44 4.49 -12.86 21.54
C PHE A 44 5.96 -13.30 21.70
N PHE A 45 6.59 -12.89 22.80
CA PHE A 45 8.01 -13.16 23.03
C PHE A 45 8.27 -14.56 23.61
N GLY A 46 7.36 -15.08 24.43
CA GLY A 46 7.59 -16.31 25.18
C GLY A 46 8.65 -16.16 26.26
N GLU A 47 9.05 -17.29 26.84
CA GLU A 47 10.05 -17.32 27.92
C GLU A 47 11.49 -17.12 27.41
N THR A 48 11.70 -17.34 26.12
CA THR A 48 13.00 -17.21 25.47
C THR A 48 12.77 -16.68 24.07
N ALA A 49 13.38 -15.53 23.80
CA ALA A 49 13.53 -15.00 22.46
C ALA A 49 15.02 -14.96 22.10
N LYS A 50 15.32 -15.10 20.81
CA LYS A 50 16.66 -15.09 20.24
C LYS A 50 16.68 -14.15 19.03
N LEU A 51 17.74 -13.35 18.97
CA LEU A 51 18.15 -12.58 17.81
C LEU A 51 19.57 -13.01 17.46
N ASP A 52 19.80 -13.39 16.21
CA ASP A 52 21.12 -13.76 15.70
C ASP A 52 21.32 -13.13 14.33
N ILE A 53 22.12 -12.07 14.31
CA ILE A 53 22.49 -11.30 13.13
C ILE A 53 24.00 -11.44 12.92
N ALA A 54 24.41 -11.72 11.69
CA ALA A 54 25.81 -11.68 11.29
C ALA A 54 25.96 -11.20 9.85
N GLY A 55 26.93 -10.34 9.61
CA GLY A 55 27.22 -9.84 8.27
C GLY A 55 28.50 -9.03 8.19
N ILE A 56 28.77 -8.52 6.99
CA ILE A 56 29.95 -7.72 6.64
C ILE A 56 29.48 -6.49 5.87
N LYS A 57 29.89 -5.32 6.34
CA LYS A 57 29.88 -4.08 5.55
C LYS A 57 31.24 -3.93 4.89
N HIS A 58 31.30 -4.08 3.58
CA HIS A 58 32.56 -3.98 2.85
C HIS A 58 32.99 -2.51 2.72
N ALA A 59 34.30 -2.31 2.58
CA ALA A 59 34.93 -1.00 2.39
C ALA A 59 34.40 -0.27 1.14
N ASP A 60 34.05 -1.03 0.11
CA ASP A 60 33.45 -0.56 -1.14
C ASP A 60 31.94 -0.29 -1.04
N LYS A 61 31.38 -0.26 0.17
CA LYS A 61 29.96 -0.07 0.51
C LYS A 61 29.05 -1.26 0.23
N ARG A 62 29.52 -2.38 -0.33
CA ARG A 62 28.70 -3.60 -0.42
C ARG A 62 28.25 -4.04 0.98
N LEU A 63 27.10 -4.69 1.05
CA LEU A 63 26.58 -5.26 2.29
C LEU A 63 26.30 -6.75 2.10
N THR A 64 26.90 -7.56 2.96
CA THR A 64 26.55 -8.96 3.11
C THR A 64 25.89 -9.16 4.47
N LEU A 65 24.67 -9.68 4.49
CA LEU A 65 23.99 -10.18 5.68
C LEU A 65 23.90 -11.69 5.52
N ASP A 66 24.85 -12.40 6.12
CA ASP A 66 24.94 -13.86 6.04
C ASP A 66 23.86 -14.54 6.88
N ARG A 67 23.44 -13.89 7.98
CA ARG A 67 22.39 -14.39 8.86
C ARG A 67 21.55 -13.25 9.40
N LEU A 68 20.24 -13.41 9.26
CA LEU A 68 19.21 -12.78 10.05
C LEU A 68 18.33 -13.89 10.61
N MET A 69 18.32 -14.07 11.92
CA MET A 69 17.41 -14.98 12.62
C MET A 69 16.76 -14.23 13.77
N ILE A 70 15.43 -14.29 13.82
CA ILE A 70 14.61 -13.91 14.97
C ILE A 70 13.76 -15.12 15.32
N ASP A 71 13.84 -15.58 16.57
CA ASP A 71 13.05 -16.70 17.06
C ASP A 71 12.46 -16.33 18.42
N ALA A 72 11.13 -16.29 18.49
CA ALA A 72 10.37 -16.08 19.72
C ALA A 72 9.08 -16.90 19.64
N ALA A 73 8.29 -16.93 20.72
CA ALA A 73 7.10 -17.81 20.77
C ALA A 73 6.13 -17.66 19.59
N ALA A 74 5.86 -16.41 19.18
CA ALA A 74 4.93 -16.12 18.10
C ALA A 74 5.59 -15.57 16.83
N VAL A 75 6.92 -15.52 16.73
CA VAL A 75 7.59 -15.01 15.53
C VAL A 75 8.83 -15.83 15.22
N GLN A 76 8.97 -16.20 13.96
CA GLN A 76 10.17 -16.79 13.39
C GLN A 76 10.49 -16.05 12.10
N LEU A 77 11.72 -15.60 11.95
CA LEU A 77 12.19 -14.91 10.76
C LEU A 77 13.61 -15.37 10.48
N ASP A 78 13.84 -15.86 9.28
CA ASP A 78 15.14 -16.32 8.80
C ASP A 78 15.43 -15.69 7.45
N GLY A 79 16.66 -15.23 7.24
CA GLY A 79 17.04 -14.71 5.94
C GLY A 79 18.50 -14.33 5.76
N ASN A 80 18.80 -13.95 4.53
CA ASN A 80 20.07 -13.40 4.09
C ASN A 80 19.83 -12.30 3.04
N LEU A 81 20.83 -11.43 2.87
CA LEU A 81 20.79 -10.32 1.93
C LEU A 81 22.20 -10.02 1.43
N ARG A 82 22.36 -9.83 0.13
CA ARG A 82 23.58 -9.29 -0.47
C ARG A 82 23.20 -8.06 -1.29
N LEU A 83 23.79 -6.92 -0.96
CA LEU A 83 23.68 -5.68 -1.70
C LEU A 83 25.03 -5.31 -2.31
N ASP A 84 25.00 -4.78 -3.52
CA ASP A 84 26.18 -4.19 -4.14
C ASP A 84 26.53 -2.81 -3.56
N ALA A 85 27.56 -2.16 -4.11
CA ALA A 85 28.10 -0.89 -3.63
C ALA A 85 27.12 0.28 -3.75
N ASP A 86 26.17 0.18 -4.68
CA ASP A 86 25.13 1.17 -4.95
C ASP A 86 23.83 0.86 -4.19
N GLY A 87 23.81 -0.24 -3.44
CA GLY A 87 22.67 -0.68 -2.62
C GLY A 87 21.66 -1.54 -3.38
N TRP A 88 21.97 -1.99 -4.60
CA TRP A 88 21.09 -2.89 -5.35
C TRP A 88 21.19 -4.33 -4.83
N PRO A 89 20.07 -5.06 -4.76
CA PRO A 89 20.10 -6.47 -4.41
C PRO A 89 20.89 -7.28 -5.44
N GLN A 90 21.81 -8.12 -4.95
CA GLN A 90 22.42 -9.20 -5.71
C GLN A 90 21.72 -10.53 -5.39
N SER A 91 21.36 -10.73 -4.13
CA SER A 91 20.48 -11.81 -3.71
C SER A 91 19.79 -11.48 -2.40
N PHE A 92 18.62 -12.07 -2.19
CA PHE A 92 17.99 -12.16 -0.89
C PHE A 92 17.18 -13.44 -0.79
N ALA A 93 17.08 -13.97 0.42
CA ALA A 93 16.12 -14.99 0.76
C ALA A 93 15.59 -14.66 2.16
N LEU A 94 14.28 -14.58 2.29
CA LEU A 94 13.60 -14.24 3.53
C LEU A 94 12.41 -15.16 3.71
N THR A 95 12.32 -15.80 4.86
CA THR A 95 11.17 -16.59 5.28
C THR A 95 10.75 -16.15 6.66
N GLY A 96 9.47 -15.85 6.84
CA GLY A 96 8.91 -15.40 8.10
C GLY A 96 7.61 -16.13 8.42
N ARG A 97 7.38 -16.35 9.71
CA ARG A 97 6.13 -16.83 10.27
C ARG A 97 5.80 -16.02 11.50
N LEU A 98 4.55 -15.58 11.60
CA LEU A 98 3.98 -14.98 12.78
C LEU A 98 2.77 -15.80 13.23
N GLY A 99 2.56 -15.86 14.54
CA GLY A 99 1.47 -16.58 15.18
C GLY A 99 1.94 -17.87 15.85
N ASN A 100 1.12 -18.35 16.79
CA ASN A 100 1.44 -19.54 17.57
C ASN A 100 1.40 -20.82 16.72
N ALA A 101 2.20 -21.82 17.10
CA ALA A 101 2.15 -23.14 16.49
C ALA A 101 0.85 -23.87 16.91
N GLY A 102 0.24 -24.64 16.00
CA GLY A 102 -0.97 -25.42 16.25
C GLY A 102 -1.99 -25.38 15.10
N ASP A 103 -2.94 -26.31 15.12
CA ASP A 103 -3.99 -26.42 14.10
C ASP A 103 -5.04 -25.30 14.20
N THR A 104 -5.20 -24.69 15.39
CA THR A 104 -6.07 -23.54 15.67
C THR A 104 -5.29 -22.47 16.43
N PRO A 105 -4.49 -21.63 15.73
CA PRO A 105 -3.65 -20.65 16.40
C PRO A 105 -4.51 -19.54 17.04
N GLU A 106 -4.34 -19.33 18.34
CA GLU A 106 -4.90 -18.17 19.04
C GLU A 106 -4.29 -16.86 18.50
N ALA A 107 -5.08 -15.79 18.50
CA ALA A 107 -4.61 -14.48 18.08
C ALA A 107 -3.53 -13.96 19.05
N VAL A 108 -2.41 -13.51 18.50
CA VAL A 108 -1.30 -12.93 19.26
C VAL A 108 -1.29 -11.43 19.08
N ARG A 109 -1.13 -10.69 20.19
CA ARG A 109 -0.98 -9.24 20.14
C ARG A 109 0.42 -8.85 19.61
N LEU A 110 0.45 -8.02 18.58
CA LEU A 110 1.68 -7.54 17.98
C LEU A 110 2.29 -6.39 18.79
N PRO A 111 3.61 -6.39 19.05
CA PRO A 111 4.28 -5.25 19.66
C PRO A 111 4.35 -4.07 18.67
N GLY A 112 4.05 -2.85 19.15
CA GLY A 112 4.11 -1.64 18.34
C GLY A 112 3.49 -0.43 19.02
N SER A 113 3.74 0.77 18.46
CA SER A 113 3.19 2.04 18.93
C SER A 113 1.82 2.40 18.33
N GLY A 114 1.31 1.58 17.41
CA GLY A 114 0.02 1.76 16.77
C GLY A 114 -1.17 1.29 17.64
N PRO A 115 -2.39 1.32 17.08
CA PRO A 115 -3.55 0.76 17.76
C PRO A 115 -3.37 -0.73 18.01
N VAL A 116 -4.09 -1.24 19.00
CA VAL A 116 -4.04 -2.66 19.38
C VAL A 116 -4.26 -3.52 18.14
N THR A 117 -3.29 -4.36 17.83
CA THR A 117 -3.34 -5.23 16.66
C THR A 117 -3.12 -6.65 17.13
N THR A 118 -4.03 -7.55 16.79
CA THR A 118 -3.86 -8.98 17.00
C THR A 118 -3.88 -9.72 15.69
N LEU A 119 -3.18 -10.84 15.64
CA LEU A 119 -3.08 -11.66 14.44
C LEU A 119 -3.01 -13.14 14.79
N GLN A 120 -3.78 -13.98 14.11
CA GLN A 120 -3.69 -15.44 14.30
C GLN A 120 -2.46 -16.02 13.61
N ARG A 121 -2.23 -15.67 12.35
CA ARG A 121 -1.10 -16.18 11.58
C ARG A 121 -0.69 -15.20 10.48
N ALA A 122 0.61 -15.14 10.20
CA ALA A 122 1.10 -14.66 8.92
C ALA A 122 2.30 -15.48 8.45
N THR A 123 2.49 -15.56 7.14
CA THR A 123 3.71 -16.08 6.52
C THR A 123 4.25 -15.06 5.55
N LEU A 124 5.56 -15.01 5.42
CA LEU A 124 6.28 -14.19 4.47
C LEU A 124 7.31 -15.08 3.77
N THR A 125 7.36 -15.03 2.45
CA THR A 125 8.50 -15.52 1.66
C THR A 125 8.93 -14.43 0.70
N ALA A 126 10.23 -14.27 0.49
CA ALA A 126 10.78 -13.43 -0.56
C ALA A 126 12.12 -13.99 -1.00
N ASP A 127 12.34 -14.10 -2.31
CA ASP A 127 13.61 -14.57 -2.84
C ASP A 127 13.98 -13.91 -4.18
N PHE A 128 15.29 -13.78 -4.36
CA PHE A 128 15.94 -13.26 -5.56
C PHE A 128 17.41 -13.71 -5.55
N ASP A 129 17.94 -14.08 -6.71
CA ASP A 129 19.35 -14.39 -6.88
C ASP A 129 19.80 -14.05 -8.31
N ALA A 130 20.51 -12.93 -8.46
CA ALA A 130 21.00 -12.43 -9.75
C ALA A 130 21.97 -13.41 -10.45
N ALA A 131 22.62 -14.32 -9.70
CA ALA A 131 23.47 -15.35 -10.29
C ALA A 131 22.68 -16.42 -11.04
N SER A 132 21.40 -16.59 -10.67
CA SER A 132 20.51 -17.62 -11.19
C SER A 132 19.44 -17.04 -12.14
N SER A 133 18.88 -15.87 -11.82
CA SER A 133 17.82 -15.21 -12.58
C SER A 133 17.67 -13.74 -12.21
N GLU A 134 17.20 -12.91 -13.14
CA GLU A 134 16.74 -11.54 -12.84
C GLU A 134 15.40 -11.52 -12.11
N ASN A 135 14.70 -12.66 -12.02
CA ASN A 135 13.37 -12.72 -11.45
C ASN A 135 13.41 -12.74 -9.92
N TRP A 136 12.63 -11.88 -9.29
CA TRP A 136 12.33 -11.92 -7.86
C TRP A 136 10.88 -12.38 -7.63
N ARG A 137 10.62 -12.93 -6.46
CA ARG A 137 9.26 -13.25 -6.00
C ARG A 137 9.10 -12.99 -4.51
N ALA A 138 7.89 -12.65 -4.10
CA ALA A 138 7.50 -12.52 -2.71
C ALA A 138 6.04 -12.94 -2.53
N ALA A 139 5.72 -13.49 -1.36
CA ALA A 139 4.36 -13.80 -0.97
C ALA A 139 4.15 -13.54 0.52
N VAL A 140 3.00 -12.97 0.86
CA VAL A 140 2.51 -12.79 2.22
C VAL A 140 1.15 -13.42 2.32
N THR A 141 0.95 -14.27 3.32
CA THR A 141 -0.39 -14.70 3.73
C THR A 141 -0.64 -14.23 5.15
N LEU A 142 -1.88 -13.87 5.43
CA LEU A 142 -2.32 -13.36 6.72
C LEU A 142 -3.66 -14.00 7.06
N LYS A 143 -3.87 -14.34 8.33
CA LYS A 143 -5.15 -14.83 8.86
C LYS A 143 -5.51 -14.18 10.17
N GLY A 144 -6.78 -13.78 10.29
CA GLY A 144 -7.39 -13.25 11.50
C GLY A 144 -6.67 -12.03 12.04
N LEU A 145 -6.47 -11.01 11.19
CA LEU A 145 -6.01 -9.69 11.62
C LEU A 145 -7.19 -8.97 12.27
N ASP A 146 -6.96 -8.45 13.46
CA ASP A 146 -7.97 -7.68 14.19
C ASP A 146 -7.35 -6.42 14.78
N ARG A 147 -8.00 -5.29 14.49
CA ARG A 147 -7.64 -3.95 14.93
C ARG A 147 -8.91 -3.13 15.17
N PRO A 148 -8.85 -2.06 15.99
CA PRO A 148 -9.98 -1.17 16.22
C PRO A 148 -10.59 -0.56 14.95
N ASP A 149 -9.77 -0.30 13.93
CA ASP A 149 -10.15 0.32 12.65
C ASP A 149 -10.59 -0.69 11.58
N LEU A 150 -10.17 -1.95 11.71
CA LEU A 150 -10.32 -2.98 10.68
C LEU A 150 -10.14 -4.39 11.26
N SER A 151 -10.98 -5.33 10.84
CA SER A 151 -10.67 -6.77 10.92
C SER A 151 -10.67 -7.42 9.54
N LEU A 152 -9.87 -8.47 9.39
CA LEU A 152 -9.67 -9.18 8.14
C LEU A 152 -9.46 -10.66 8.41
N ALA A 153 -10.33 -11.51 7.86
CA ALA A 153 -10.25 -12.95 8.06
C ALA A 153 -9.03 -13.56 7.34
N ASP A 154 -8.84 -13.25 6.05
CA ASP A 154 -7.71 -13.74 5.27
C ASP A 154 -7.19 -12.66 4.31
N ALA A 155 -5.86 -12.62 4.14
CA ALA A 155 -5.19 -11.83 3.12
C ALA A 155 -4.14 -12.69 2.41
N GLU A 156 -4.07 -12.55 1.09
CA GLU A 156 -2.98 -13.05 0.28
C GLU A 156 -2.45 -11.91 -0.59
N ILE A 157 -1.15 -11.69 -0.52
CA ILE A 157 -0.43 -10.71 -1.33
C ILE A 157 0.72 -11.44 -2.00
N THR A 158 0.77 -11.42 -3.31
CA THR A 158 1.90 -11.96 -4.08
C THR A 158 2.53 -10.88 -4.92
N GLY A 159 3.83 -11.00 -5.14
CA GLY A 159 4.61 -10.10 -5.97
C GLY A 159 5.64 -10.89 -6.75
N THR A 160 5.76 -10.62 -8.04
CA THR A 160 6.83 -11.14 -8.88
C THR A 160 7.36 -10.04 -9.76
N GLY A 161 8.58 -10.16 -10.24
CA GLY A 161 9.08 -9.20 -11.23
C GLY A 161 10.54 -9.40 -11.51
N LYS A 162 11.20 -8.37 -12.04
CA LYS A 162 12.62 -8.40 -12.40
C LYS A 162 13.41 -7.31 -11.72
N ILE A 163 14.64 -7.63 -11.36
CA ILE A 163 15.68 -6.66 -11.00
C ILE A 163 16.73 -6.72 -12.11
N THR A 164 16.74 -5.72 -12.99
CA THR A 164 17.66 -5.64 -14.12
C THR A 164 18.70 -4.55 -13.86
N ARG A 165 19.97 -4.94 -13.97
CA ARG A 165 21.12 -4.04 -13.80
C ARG A 165 22.24 -4.45 -14.74
N ASP A 166 22.15 -4.02 -16.00
CA ASP A 166 23.12 -4.37 -17.05
C ASP A 166 24.04 -3.21 -17.46
N GLY A 167 23.99 -2.09 -16.71
CA GLY A 167 24.74 -0.86 -16.97
C GLY A 167 24.10 0.06 -18.01
N SER A 168 23.16 -0.43 -18.82
CA SER A 168 22.33 0.37 -19.73
C SER A 168 20.94 0.65 -19.18
N LEU A 169 20.42 -0.29 -18.37
CA LEU A 169 19.14 -0.22 -17.70
C LEU A 169 19.32 -0.57 -16.22
N GLU A 170 18.78 0.27 -15.36
CA GLU A 170 18.62 0.02 -13.92
C GLU A 170 17.13 0.10 -13.60
N GLN A 171 16.49 -1.07 -13.42
CA GLN A 171 15.04 -1.16 -13.31
C GLN A 171 14.61 -2.27 -12.35
N VAL A 172 13.54 -1.99 -11.61
CA VAL A 172 12.77 -3.01 -10.89
C VAL A 172 11.34 -3.02 -11.43
N THR A 173 10.85 -4.18 -11.85
CA THR A 173 9.44 -4.38 -12.18
C THR A 173 8.73 -5.14 -11.07
N ALA A 174 7.42 -4.96 -10.93
CA ALA A 174 6.60 -5.69 -9.98
C ALA A 174 5.20 -5.94 -10.55
N ASP A 175 4.83 -7.20 -10.73
CA ASP A 175 3.47 -7.66 -10.90
C ASP A 175 2.97 -8.11 -9.52
N LEU A 176 2.02 -7.36 -8.97
CA LEU A 176 1.41 -7.58 -7.66
C LEU A 176 0.02 -8.16 -7.84
N ALA A 177 -0.37 -9.08 -6.94
CA ALA A 177 -1.74 -9.52 -6.79
C ALA A 177 -2.15 -9.49 -5.31
N LEU A 178 -3.40 -9.12 -5.06
CA LEU A 178 -4.03 -8.98 -3.75
C LEU A 178 -5.34 -9.76 -3.74
N ALA A 179 -5.58 -10.52 -2.68
CA ALA A 179 -6.88 -11.11 -2.39
C ALA A 179 -7.17 -10.99 -0.88
N LEU A 180 -8.30 -10.36 -0.55
CA LEU A 180 -8.78 -10.11 0.80
C LEU A 180 -10.16 -10.74 0.96
N SER A 181 -10.42 -11.37 2.10
CA SER A 181 -11.76 -11.88 2.45
C SER A 181 -12.07 -11.68 3.91
N GLY A 182 -13.35 -11.46 4.22
CA GLY A 182 -13.82 -11.16 5.57
C GLY A 182 -13.31 -9.80 6.06
N LEU A 183 -13.21 -8.82 5.16
CA LEU A 183 -12.90 -7.44 5.49
C LEU A 183 -14.07 -6.84 6.26
N ALA A 184 -13.80 -6.24 7.41
CA ALA A 184 -14.76 -5.43 8.15
C ALA A 184 -14.11 -4.14 8.62
N LEU A 185 -14.51 -3.02 8.04
CA LEU A 185 -14.02 -1.69 8.39
C LEU A 185 -14.88 -1.07 9.49
N SER A 186 -14.26 -0.36 10.43
CA SER A 186 -14.98 0.33 11.51
C SER A 186 -15.80 1.51 11.01
N ASP A 187 -15.35 2.14 9.91
CA ASP A 187 -16.08 3.21 9.24
C ASP A 187 -17.22 2.60 8.39
N PRO A 188 -18.49 2.85 8.71
CA PRO A 188 -19.61 2.25 8.00
C PRO A 188 -19.69 2.67 6.53
N ALA A 189 -19.26 3.90 6.20
CA ALA A 189 -19.28 4.40 4.84
C ALA A 189 -18.24 3.69 3.97
N LEU A 190 -17.04 3.49 4.50
CA LEU A 190 -16.01 2.70 3.82
C LEU A 190 -16.39 1.22 3.77
N ALA A 191 -16.97 0.65 4.83
CA ALA A 191 -17.42 -0.73 4.86
C ALA A 191 -18.49 -1.01 3.77
N GLN A 192 -19.44 -0.09 3.61
CA GLN A 192 -20.47 -0.20 2.57
C GLN A 192 -19.88 -0.14 1.15
N ALA A 193 -18.89 0.72 0.93
CA ALA A 193 -18.27 0.90 -0.38
C ALA A 193 -17.30 -0.23 -0.76
N ALA A 194 -16.50 -0.69 0.20
CA ALA A 194 -15.47 -1.70 -0.01
C ALA A 194 -16.01 -3.14 0.01
N GLY A 195 -17.13 -3.38 0.70
CA GLY A 195 -17.65 -4.72 0.91
C GLY A 195 -16.76 -5.58 1.83
N ASP A 196 -16.98 -6.89 1.79
CA ASP A 196 -16.30 -7.88 2.65
C ASP A 196 -15.08 -8.54 1.99
N SER A 197 -14.85 -8.27 0.71
CA SER A 197 -13.84 -8.92 -0.11
C SER A 197 -13.31 -7.97 -1.18
N LEU A 198 -12.00 -7.99 -1.37
CA LEU A 198 -11.34 -7.23 -2.41
C LEU A 198 -10.32 -8.10 -3.11
N SER A 199 -10.22 -7.94 -4.42
CA SER A 199 -9.11 -8.50 -5.20
C SER A 199 -8.53 -7.44 -6.10
N GLY A 200 -7.25 -7.56 -6.42
CA GLY A 200 -6.64 -6.61 -7.34
C GLY A 200 -5.29 -7.05 -7.85
N THR A 201 -4.86 -6.40 -8.91
CA THR A 201 -3.54 -6.56 -9.53
C THR A 201 -2.94 -5.21 -9.86
N ALA A 202 -1.62 -5.13 -9.83
CA ALA A 202 -0.91 -3.93 -10.25
C ALA A 202 0.43 -4.29 -10.90
N ALA A 203 0.75 -3.66 -12.03
CA ALA A 203 2.05 -3.76 -12.69
C ALA A 203 2.81 -2.44 -12.51
N LEU A 204 3.95 -2.49 -11.81
CA LEU A 204 4.76 -1.34 -11.47
C LEU A 204 6.14 -1.41 -12.10
N THR A 205 6.69 -0.24 -12.44
CA THR A 205 8.09 -0.08 -12.81
C THR A 205 8.72 1.03 -11.99
N TRP A 206 9.87 0.74 -11.39
CA TRP A 206 10.72 1.71 -10.72
C TRP A 206 12.07 1.78 -11.42
N GLN A 207 12.56 3.01 -11.60
CA GLN A 207 13.91 3.30 -12.08
C GLN A 207 14.49 4.45 -11.26
N PRO A 208 15.80 4.50 -11.02
CA PRO A 208 16.42 5.60 -10.28
C PRO A 208 16.07 6.96 -10.87
N LYS A 209 15.66 7.90 -10.01
CA LYS A 209 15.37 9.31 -10.34
C LYS A 209 14.19 9.51 -11.32
N LEU A 210 13.44 8.46 -11.63
CA LEU A 210 12.18 8.56 -12.37
C LEU A 210 11.00 8.27 -11.43
N PRO A 211 9.80 8.80 -11.74
CA PRO A 211 8.58 8.41 -11.04
C PRO A 211 8.37 6.89 -11.13
N VAL A 212 7.79 6.31 -10.07
CA VAL A 212 7.25 4.95 -10.15
C VAL A 212 6.07 5.00 -11.11
N THR A 213 6.07 4.14 -12.13
CA THR A 213 4.94 4.01 -13.04
C THR A 213 4.10 2.81 -12.67
N VAL A 214 2.79 2.95 -12.81
CA VAL A 214 1.81 1.86 -12.72
C VAL A 214 1.22 1.73 -14.12
N THR A 215 1.55 0.69 -14.84
CA THR A 215 1.11 0.50 -16.24
C THR A 215 -0.22 -0.20 -16.34
N ASP A 216 -0.56 -0.99 -15.33
CA ASP A 216 -1.82 -1.68 -15.20
C ASP A 216 -2.21 -1.73 -13.72
N PHE A 217 -3.47 -1.44 -13.45
CA PHE A 217 -4.08 -1.51 -12.13
C PHE A 217 -5.51 -2.00 -12.32
N ASP A 218 -5.90 -3.01 -11.56
CA ASP A 218 -7.26 -3.54 -11.50
C ASP A 218 -7.58 -3.80 -10.03
N LEU A 219 -8.69 -3.27 -9.55
CA LEU A 219 -9.21 -3.50 -8.22
C LEU A 219 -10.70 -3.81 -8.31
N ARG A 220 -11.12 -4.89 -7.65
CA ARG A 220 -12.51 -5.32 -7.57
C ARG A 220 -12.96 -5.41 -6.12
N ALA A 221 -14.16 -4.91 -5.88
CA ALA A 221 -14.88 -4.97 -4.62
C ALA A 221 -16.33 -5.38 -4.93
N GLY A 222 -16.61 -6.68 -4.86
CA GLY A 222 -17.85 -7.25 -5.39
C GLY A 222 -17.98 -6.99 -6.90
N ASP A 223 -19.03 -6.26 -7.28
CA ASP A 223 -19.34 -5.82 -8.65
C ASP A 223 -18.81 -4.41 -8.98
N VAL A 224 -18.19 -3.71 -8.02
CA VAL A 224 -17.39 -2.51 -8.32
C VAL A 224 -16.06 -2.94 -8.94
N ALA A 225 -15.68 -2.28 -10.03
CA ALA A 225 -14.36 -2.41 -10.62
C ALA A 225 -13.72 -1.03 -10.83
N VAL A 226 -12.44 -0.92 -10.48
CA VAL A 226 -11.58 0.23 -10.80
C VAL A 226 -10.40 -0.29 -11.59
N THR A 227 -10.20 0.21 -12.80
CA THR A 227 -8.98 -0.05 -13.58
C THR A 227 -8.22 1.24 -13.85
N GLY A 228 -6.93 1.19 -14.11
CA GLY A 228 -6.19 2.42 -14.39
C GLY A 228 -4.71 2.26 -14.63
N TYR A 229 -4.05 3.39 -14.82
CA TYR A 229 -2.60 3.52 -14.93
C TYR A 229 -2.19 4.91 -14.45
N GLY A 230 -0.93 5.08 -14.10
CA GLY A 230 -0.43 6.37 -13.62
C GLY A 230 1.02 6.36 -13.21
N SER A 231 1.40 7.41 -12.49
CA SER A 231 2.74 7.57 -11.94
C SER A 231 2.72 8.27 -10.60
N ILE A 232 3.69 7.95 -9.77
CA ILE A 232 3.90 8.53 -8.44
C ILE A 232 5.37 8.91 -8.35
N ASP A 233 5.65 10.20 -8.17
CA ASP A 233 7.02 10.70 -7.97
C ASP A 233 7.33 10.90 -6.48
N GLY A 234 8.59 11.18 -6.16
CA GLY A 234 9.11 11.17 -4.80
C GLY A 234 8.63 12.32 -3.89
N LEU A 235 8.89 12.14 -2.59
CA LEU A 235 8.60 13.11 -1.54
C LEU A 235 9.18 14.51 -1.82
N ALA A 236 10.37 14.57 -2.44
CA ALA A 236 11.07 15.83 -2.72
C ALA A 236 10.29 16.78 -3.66
N SER A 237 9.41 16.24 -4.52
CA SER A 237 8.54 17.02 -5.41
C SER A 237 7.11 17.21 -4.87
N GLY A 238 6.85 16.80 -3.62
CA GLY A 238 5.54 16.90 -2.98
C GLY A 238 4.62 15.71 -3.24
N TYR A 239 5.18 14.55 -3.60
CA TYR A 239 4.44 13.35 -4.06
C TYR A 239 3.41 13.69 -5.15
N PRO A 240 3.85 14.17 -6.33
CA PRO A 240 2.93 14.35 -7.43
C PRO A 240 2.48 12.97 -7.93
N VAL A 241 1.18 12.84 -8.10
CA VAL A 241 0.50 11.68 -8.64
C VAL A 241 -0.23 12.14 -9.88
N ALA A 242 -0.15 11.38 -10.96
CA ALA A 242 -0.92 11.61 -12.17
C ALA A 242 -1.38 10.27 -12.74
N GLY A 243 -2.61 10.19 -13.21
CA GLY A 243 -3.13 8.95 -13.74
C GLY A 243 -4.51 9.05 -14.35
N HIS A 244 -4.90 7.94 -14.95
CA HIS A 244 -6.24 7.70 -15.46
C HIS A 244 -6.83 6.49 -14.76
N ALA A 245 -8.12 6.57 -14.44
CA ALA A 245 -8.85 5.46 -13.87
C ALA A 245 -10.24 5.34 -14.53
N ARG A 246 -10.70 4.11 -14.72
CA ARG A 246 -12.09 3.82 -15.08
C ARG A 246 -12.76 3.15 -13.90
N LEU A 247 -13.88 3.72 -13.47
CA LEU A 247 -14.75 3.18 -12.42
C LEU A 247 -16.02 2.61 -13.06
N ILE A 248 -16.35 1.38 -12.69
CA ILE A 248 -17.63 0.75 -12.99
C ILE A 248 -18.30 0.44 -11.65
N ALA A 249 -19.45 1.07 -11.41
CA ALA A 249 -20.26 0.89 -10.21
C ALA A 249 -21.72 0.60 -10.63
N PRO A 250 -22.11 -0.68 -10.75
CA PRO A 250 -23.47 -1.06 -11.13
C PRO A 250 -24.53 -0.62 -10.12
N ASP A 251 -24.14 -0.48 -8.84
CA ASP A 251 -24.93 0.12 -7.79
C ASP A 251 -24.15 1.27 -7.13
N PHE A 252 -24.49 2.49 -7.52
CA PHE A 252 -23.88 3.71 -7.01
C PHE A 252 -24.34 4.05 -5.58
N SER A 253 -25.42 3.42 -5.10
CA SER A 253 -25.91 3.65 -3.73
C SER A 253 -24.92 3.20 -2.65
N ARG A 254 -23.98 2.31 -2.98
CA ARG A 254 -22.87 1.92 -2.10
C ARG A 254 -22.00 3.08 -1.65
N PHE A 255 -21.91 4.15 -2.45
CA PHE A 255 -21.10 5.32 -2.16
C PHE A 255 -21.90 6.43 -1.44
N ALA A 256 -23.20 6.22 -1.16
CA ALA A 256 -24.07 7.23 -0.57
C ALA A 256 -23.54 7.75 0.77
N ALA A 257 -23.10 6.85 1.64
CA ALA A 257 -22.53 7.21 2.93
C ALA A 257 -21.20 7.98 2.81
N LEU A 258 -20.40 7.71 1.77
CA LEU A 258 -19.14 8.43 1.51
C LEU A 258 -19.39 9.83 0.95
N ALA A 259 -20.42 9.98 0.13
CA ALA A 259 -20.82 11.27 -0.43
C ALA A 259 -21.67 12.11 0.53
N ASP A 260 -21.97 11.57 1.72
CA ASP A 260 -22.91 12.14 2.70
C ASP A 260 -24.23 12.59 2.05
N ARG A 261 -24.75 11.78 1.14
CA ARG A 261 -26.02 12.04 0.45
C ARG A 261 -26.62 10.75 -0.12
N PRO A 262 -27.95 10.67 -0.26
CA PRO A 262 -28.57 9.59 -0.99
C PRO A 262 -28.00 9.51 -2.41
N LEU A 263 -27.50 8.35 -2.80
CA LEU A 263 -27.07 8.06 -4.16
C LEU A 263 -27.84 6.85 -4.67
N THR A 264 -28.22 6.86 -5.95
CA THR A 264 -28.87 5.72 -6.61
C THR A 264 -28.39 5.56 -8.04
N GLY A 265 -28.74 4.42 -8.65
CA GLY A 265 -28.48 4.13 -10.05
C GLY A 265 -27.13 3.46 -10.27
N ARG A 266 -26.67 3.50 -11.52
CA ARG A 266 -25.35 3.00 -11.92
C ARG A 266 -24.48 4.15 -12.42
N LEU A 267 -23.18 3.99 -12.24
CA LEU A 267 -22.15 4.92 -12.67
C LEU A 267 -21.07 4.16 -13.42
N GLU A 268 -20.74 4.65 -14.62
CA GLU A 268 -19.51 4.31 -15.31
C GLU A 268 -18.75 5.60 -15.59
N ALA A 269 -17.51 5.70 -15.14
CA ALA A 269 -16.75 6.94 -15.20
C ALA A 269 -15.32 6.72 -15.64
N ASP A 270 -14.82 7.59 -16.51
CA ASP A 270 -13.42 7.77 -16.85
C ASP A 270 -12.92 9.04 -16.14
N LEU A 271 -11.89 8.88 -15.32
CA LEU A 271 -11.26 9.93 -14.52
C LEU A 271 -9.83 10.13 -15.02
N ALA A 272 -9.47 11.35 -15.34
CA ALA A 272 -8.08 11.80 -15.42
C ALA A 272 -7.81 12.71 -14.23
N ALA A 273 -6.76 12.43 -13.47
CA ALA A 273 -6.43 13.22 -12.29
C ALA A 273 -4.93 13.47 -12.19
N SER A 274 -4.57 14.66 -11.69
CA SER A 274 -3.24 14.95 -11.18
C SER A 274 -3.34 15.64 -9.82
N ALA A 275 -2.44 15.33 -8.91
CA ALA A 275 -2.45 15.92 -7.57
C ALA A 275 -1.04 16.03 -6.98
N LYS A 276 -0.84 17.02 -6.12
CA LYS A 276 0.33 17.12 -5.21
C LYS A 276 -0.16 16.90 -3.78
N LEU A 277 0.04 15.69 -3.25
CA LEU A 277 -0.62 15.22 -2.03
C LEU A 277 -0.34 16.10 -0.80
N LEU A 278 0.89 16.62 -0.67
CA LEU A 278 1.26 17.48 0.47
C LEU A 278 0.70 18.91 0.39
N GLY A 279 0.31 19.37 -0.80
CA GLY A 279 -0.17 20.73 -1.03
C GLY A 279 -1.68 20.85 -1.20
N GLY A 280 -2.41 19.72 -1.25
CA GLY A 280 -3.85 19.69 -1.53
C GLY A 280 -4.23 20.29 -2.89
N VAL A 281 -3.27 20.39 -3.81
CA VAL A 281 -3.48 20.86 -5.18
C VAL A 281 -3.87 19.67 -6.03
N PHE A 282 -4.93 19.80 -6.80
CA PHE A 282 -5.36 18.77 -7.74
C PHE A 282 -5.99 19.36 -8.99
N ASP A 283 -6.06 18.55 -10.03
CA ASP A 283 -6.75 18.80 -11.29
C ASP A 283 -7.45 17.48 -11.67
N ILE A 284 -8.74 17.55 -11.92
CA ILE A 284 -9.62 16.40 -12.14
C ILE A 284 -10.50 16.70 -13.36
N ALA A 285 -10.43 15.81 -14.35
CA ALA A 285 -11.39 15.73 -15.43
C ALA A 285 -12.11 14.37 -15.36
N LEU A 286 -13.44 14.41 -15.29
CA LEU A 286 -14.32 13.25 -15.20
C LEU A 286 -15.29 13.24 -16.37
N VAL A 287 -15.42 12.09 -17.02
CA VAL A 287 -16.49 11.80 -17.97
C VAL A 287 -17.26 10.61 -17.42
N ALA A 288 -18.56 10.76 -17.21
CA ALA A 288 -19.39 9.69 -16.68
C ALA A 288 -20.63 9.44 -17.52
N ASN A 289 -21.02 8.18 -17.62
CA ASN A 289 -22.34 7.76 -18.07
C ASN A 289 -23.08 7.21 -16.84
N THR A 290 -24.32 7.65 -16.69
CA THR A 290 -25.16 7.28 -15.55
C THR A 290 -26.52 6.82 -16.04
N ASP A 291 -27.19 5.99 -15.25
CA ASP A 291 -28.55 5.53 -15.51
C ASP A 291 -29.23 5.26 -14.17
N GLY A 292 -30.37 5.90 -13.95
CA GLY A 292 -31.06 5.94 -12.66
C GLY A 292 -30.36 6.80 -11.60
N LEU A 293 -29.55 7.78 -12.00
CA LEU A 293 -28.84 8.65 -11.05
C LEU A 293 -29.85 9.38 -10.15
N GLY A 294 -29.63 9.29 -8.86
CA GLY A 294 -30.33 10.09 -7.85
C GLY A 294 -29.32 10.64 -6.87
N ILE A 295 -29.55 11.88 -6.44
CA ILE A 295 -28.71 12.59 -5.45
C ILE A 295 -29.50 13.00 -4.20
N GLY A 296 -30.77 12.60 -4.11
CA GLY A 296 -31.64 12.86 -2.97
C GLY A 296 -32.34 14.23 -3.02
N ASP A 297 -32.34 14.92 -4.16
CA ASP A 297 -33.13 16.14 -4.35
C ASP A 297 -34.37 15.80 -5.19
N SER A 298 -35.56 15.90 -4.57
CA SER A 298 -36.83 15.52 -5.20
C SER A 298 -37.17 16.30 -6.48
N ARG A 299 -36.52 17.45 -6.73
CA ARG A 299 -36.72 18.27 -7.93
C ARG A 299 -35.66 17.96 -9.00
N ALA A 300 -34.42 17.68 -8.60
CA ALA A 300 -33.34 17.35 -9.53
C ALA A 300 -33.37 15.89 -9.97
N ASP A 301 -33.69 14.96 -9.06
CA ASP A 301 -33.65 13.51 -9.30
C ASP A 301 -34.48 13.09 -10.54
N PRO A 302 -35.73 13.56 -10.76
CA PRO A 302 -36.48 13.22 -11.97
C PRO A 302 -35.82 13.70 -13.27
N LEU A 303 -34.98 14.74 -13.21
CA LEU A 303 -34.31 15.33 -14.37
C LEU A 303 -32.98 14.65 -14.68
N ILE A 304 -32.30 14.09 -13.69
CA ILE A 304 -30.99 13.42 -13.85
C ILE A 304 -31.08 11.89 -13.89
N ALA A 305 -32.21 11.31 -13.46
CA ALA A 305 -32.43 9.87 -13.45
C ALA A 305 -32.37 9.18 -14.82
N PRO A 306 -32.87 9.77 -15.94
CA PRO A 306 -32.70 9.18 -17.26
C PRO A 306 -31.22 8.96 -17.61
N PRO A 307 -30.90 8.06 -18.55
CA PRO A 307 -29.53 7.84 -19.00
C PRO A 307 -28.84 9.17 -19.37
N SER A 308 -27.82 9.55 -18.60
CA SER A 308 -27.20 10.88 -18.66
C SER A 308 -25.70 10.78 -18.87
N ARG A 309 -25.16 11.68 -19.69
CA ARG A 309 -23.73 11.95 -19.78
C ARG A 309 -23.38 13.13 -18.88
N VAL A 310 -22.41 12.92 -18.01
CA VAL A 310 -21.89 13.93 -17.08
C VAL A 310 -20.44 14.23 -17.43
N LEU A 311 -20.09 15.51 -17.45
CA LEU A 311 -18.72 15.99 -17.60
C LEU A 311 -18.41 16.90 -16.42
N VAL A 312 -17.27 16.68 -15.77
CA VAL A 312 -16.76 17.54 -14.71
C VAL A 312 -15.32 17.90 -15.03
N ASP A 313 -14.99 19.18 -14.98
CA ASP A 313 -13.63 19.70 -14.98
C ASP A 313 -13.49 20.58 -13.74
N MET A 314 -12.60 20.19 -12.83
CA MET A 314 -12.36 20.92 -11.60
C MET A 314 -10.90 20.86 -11.18
N TYR A 315 -10.42 21.95 -10.62
CA TYR A 315 -9.07 22.01 -10.07
C TYR A 315 -9.07 22.76 -8.74
N ARG A 316 -8.07 22.45 -7.92
CA ARG A 316 -7.82 23.12 -6.66
C ARG A 316 -6.39 23.62 -6.62
N THR A 317 -6.25 24.87 -6.21
CA THR A 317 -4.97 25.51 -5.92
C THR A 317 -4.87 25.84 -4.42
N GLN A 318 -3.80 26.51 -4.02
CA GLN A 318 -3.69 27.04 -2.66
C GLN A 318 -4.69 28.17 -2.38
N HIS A 319 -5.27 28.78 -3.41
CA HIS A 319 -6.18 29.91 -3.29
C HIS A 319 -7.66 29.51 -3.26
N GLY A 320 -7.99 28.28 -3.68
CA GLY A 320 -9.38 27.84 -3.77
C GLY A 320 -9.58 26.66 -4.71
N THR A 321 -10.81 26.21 -4.80
CA THR A 321 -11.30 25.18 -5.74
C THR A 321 -12.14 25.85 -6.81
N VAL A 322 -11.94 25.49 -8.06
CA VAL A 322 -12.71 25.96 -9.20
C VAL A 322 -13.35 24.77 -9.89
N LEU A 323 -14.65 24.87 -10.14
CA LEU A 323 -15.41 24.02 -11.05
C LEU A 323 -15.45 24.76 -12.39
N ASP A 324 -14.53 24.41 -13.29
CA ASP A 324 -14.45 25.03 -14.62
C ASP A 324 -15.67 24.64 -15.46
N GLN A 325 -16.11 23.39 -15.33
CA GLN A 325 -17.31 22.92 -16.01
C GLN A 325 -17.96 21.76 -15.26
N LEU A 326 -19.27 21.86 -15.07
CA LEU A 326 -20.17 20.72 -14.91
C LEU A 326 -21.15 20.74 -16.07
N ARG A 327 -21.29 19.63 -16.77
CA ARG A 327 -22.32 19.47 -17.81
C ARG A 327 -23.07 18.17 -17.61
N ILE A 328 -24.41 18.24 -17.61
CA ILE A 328 -25.30 17.09 -17.55
C ILE A 328 -26.21 17.12 -18.77
N GLU A 329 -26.17 16.07 -19.56
CA GLU A 329 -26.92 15.95 -20.82
C GLU A 329 -27.67 14.62 -20.87
N ASN A 330 -28.99 14.69 -21.07
CA ASN A 330 -29.87 13.57 -21.37
C ASN A 330 -31.04 14.03 -22.27
N GLU A 331 -32.04 13.17 -22.47
CA GLU A 331 -33.19 13.47 -23.33
C GLU A 331 -34.13 14.60 -22.83
N VAL A 332 -34.11 14.90 -21.53
CA VAL A 332 -35.00 15.90 -20.88
C VAL A 332 -34.26 17.07 -20.22
N LEU A 333 -32.93 16.98 -20.06
CA LEU A 333 -32.09 17.94 -19.37
C LEU A 333 -30.83 18.25 -20.18
N SER A 334 -30.56 19.53 -20.38
CA SER A 334 -29.23 20.05 -20.69
C SER A 334 -28.93 21.15 -19.68
N ALA A 335 -28.01 20.86 -18.76
CA ALA A 335 -27.60 21.78 -17.70
C ALA A 335 -26.09 21.99 -17.76
N ARG A 336 -25.67 23.23 -17.51
CA ARG A 336 -24.28 23.62 -17.32
C ARG A 336 -24.15 24.35 -16.00
N ALA A 337 -23.05 24.11 -15.29
CA ALA A 337 -22.68 24.89 -14.12
C ALA A 337 -21.18 25.15 -14.09
N GLU A 338 -20.82 26.31 -13.55
CA GLU A 338 -19.43 26.75 -13.33
C GLU A 338 -19.40 27.39 -11.95
N GLY A 339 -18.26 27.32 -11.25
CA GLY A 339 -18.18 27.91 -9.92
C GLY A 339 -16.78 28.02 -9.36
N ALA A 340 -16.64 28.87 -8.35
CA ALA A 340 -15.40 29.05 -7.62
C ALA A 340 -15.70 29.08 -6.12
N LEU A 341 -14.81 28.48 -5.34
CA LEU A 341 -14.88 28.43 -3.88
C LEU A 341 -13.49 28.70 -3.31
N ASP A 342 -13.37 29.70 -2.44
CA ASP A 342 -12.15 29.98 -1.67
C ASP A 342 -12.44 29.94 -0.16
N ALA A 343 -11.50 30.44 0.66
CA ALA A 343 -11.64 30.43 2.11
C ALA A 343 -12.66 31.47 2.64
N GLU A 344 -13.04 32.45 1.82
CA GLU A 344 -13.81 33.64 2.20
C GLU A 344 -15.19 33.66 1.54
N ALA A 345 -15.31 33.16 0.31
CA ALA A 345 -16.52 33.21 -0.50
C ALA A 345 -16.66 32.00 -1.43
N GLY A 346 -17.87 31.81 -1.95
CA GLY A 346 -18.16 30.84 -3.01
C GLY A 346 -19.30 31.32 -3.91
N GLU A 347 -19.16 31.09 -5.22
CA GLU A 347 -20.14 31.45 -6.24
C GLU A 347 -20.34 30.28 -7.21
N ILE A 348 -21.58 30.07 -7.64
CA ILE A 348 -21.94 29.08 -8.68
C ILE A 348 -22.92 29.71 -9.66
N ALA A 349 -22.62 29.58 -10.95
CA ALA A 349 -23.50 29.94 -12.05
C ALA A 349 -24.09 28.66 -12.66
N VAL A 350 -25.39 28.67 -12.94
CA VAL A 350 -26.10 27.52 -13.54
C VAL A 350 -26.94 28.03 -14.72
N THR A 351 -26.84 27.36 -15.87
CA THR A 351 -27.58 27.67 -17.10
C THR A 351 -28.16 26.42 -17.73
#